data_AF-A0A2V8QS18-F1
#
_entry.id   AF-A0A2V8QS18-F1
#
_cell.length_a   1.000
_cell.length_b   1.000
_cell.length_c   1.000
_cell.angle_alpha   90.00
_cell.angle_beta   90.00
_cell.angle_gamma   90.00
#
_symmetry.space_group_name_H-M   'P 1'
#
loop_
_entity.id
_entity.type
_entity.pdbx_description
1 polymer ?
#
loop_
_entity_poly.entity_id
_entity_poly.type
_entity_poly.pdbx_seq_one_letter_code
_entity_poly.pdbx_strand_id
1 'polypeptide(L)'
;MIRSEGRRASVLLAVMFLGLCAAGDARSKFVATRGKELVAPDGRPLILRGIGLGNWLLPEGYMFKFKSANSPRLIQVVINQLVGEDEARRFWKTYRDTYVTEEDIRFIKQSG
;
A
#
# COMPACT_ATOMS: atom_id res chain seq x y z
N MET A 1 -59.17 29.57 -18.74
CA MET A 1 -57.75 29.96 -18.85
C MET A 1 -56.84 29.35 -17.74
N ILE A 2 -57.18 28.18 -17.15
CA ILE A 2 -56.54 27.69 -15.91
C ILE A 2 -55.75 26.36 -16.10
N ARG A 3 -55.95 25.64 -17.22
CA ARG A 3 -55.33 24.31 -17.47
C ARG A 3 -53.83 24.32 -17.85
N SER A 4 -53.28 25.49 -18.20
CA SER A 4 -51.88 25.64 -18.65
C SER A 4 -50.88 25.62 -17.50
N GLU A 5 -51.23 26.26 -16.38
CA GLU A 5 -50.37 26.41 -15.18
C GLU A 5 -50.04 25.05 -14.53
N GLY A 6 -51.03 24.16 -14.41
CA GLY A 6 -50.85 22.82 -13.82
C GLY A 6 -49.93 21.90 -14.62
N ARG A 7 -50.01 21.94 -15.97
CA ARG A 7 -49.09 21.16 -16.83
C ARG A 7 -47.65 21.68 -16.74
N ARG A 8 -47.46 22.99 -16.60
CA ARG A 8 -46.14 23.60 -16.41
C ARG A 8 -45.56 23.23 -15.05
N ALA A 9 -46.36 23.29 -14.00
CA ALA A 9 -45.96 22.88 -12.65
C ALA A 9 -45.58 21.39 -12.58
N SER A 10 -46.36 20.50 -13.20
CA SER A 10 -46.04 19.05 -13.24
C SER A 10 -44.79 18.72 -14.06
N VAL A 11 -44.56 19.43 -15.17
CA VAL A 11 -43.33 19.27 -15.98
C VAL A 11 -42.10 19.81 -15.23
N LEU A 12 -42.23 20.97 -14.57
CA LEU A 12 -41.16 21.53 -13.74
C LEU A 12 -40.81 20.60 -12.56
N LEU A 13 -41.82 20.00 -11.91
CA LEU A 13 -41.61 19.05 -10.82
C LEU A 13 -40.95 17.74 -11.30
N ALA A 14 -41.31 17.24 -12.49
CA ALA A 14 -40.70 16.06 -13.08
C ALA A 14 -39.24 16.29 -13.51
N VAL A 15 -38.91 17.47 -14.06
CA VAL A 15 -37.53 17.86 -14.40
C VAL A 15 -36.67 18.02 -13.13
N MET A 16 -37.25 18.54 -12.05
CA MET A 16 -36.58 18.66 -10.75
C MET A 16 -36.30 17.29 -10.10
N PHE A 17 -37.20 16.32 -10.28
CA PHE A 17 -37.00 14.93 -9.83
C PHE A 17 -35.96 14.17 -10.67
N LEU A 18 -35.90 14.38 -11.99
CA LEU A 18 -34.86 13.77 -12.84
C LEU A 18 -33.46 14.33 -12.55
N GLY A 19 -33.34 15.61 -12.20
CA GLY A 19 -32.06 16.23 -11.84
C GLY A 19 -31.44 15.67 -10.56
N LEU A 20 -32.26 15.22 -9.61
CA LEU A 20 -31.78 14.69 -8.32
C LEU A 20 -31.15 13.28 -8.43
N CYS A 21 -31.53 12.50 -9.44
CA CYS A 21 -30.99 11.15 -9.65
C CYS A 21 -29.64 11.12 -10.39
N ALA A 22 -29.24 12.23 -11.02
CA ALA A 22 -28.03 12.30 -11.86
C ALA A 22 -26.76 12.73 -11.11
N ALA A 23 -26.85 13.01 -9.80
CA ALA A 23 -25.68 13.18 -8.95
C ALA A 23 -25.04 11.81 -8.69
N GLY A 24 -24.36 11.28 -9.71
CA GLY A 24 -23.50 10.11 -9.58
C GLY A 24 -22.50 10.37 -8.46
N ASP A 25 -22.39 9.40 -7.55
CA ASP A 25 -21.47 9.42 -6.42
C ASP A 25 -20.04 9.61 -6.97
N ALA A 26 -19.56 10.86 -7.01
CA ALA A 26 -18.19 11.21 -7.36
C ALA A 26 -17.28 10.83 -6.18
N ARG A 27 -17.37 9.57 -5.75
CA ARG A 27 -16.53 9.02 -4.71
C ARG A 27 -15.12 9.04 -5.23
N SER A 28 -14.29 9.83 -4.54
CA SER A 28 -12.84 9.82 -4.69
C SER A 28 -12.34 8.37 -4.82
N LYS A 29 -11.60 8.08 -5.90
CA LYS A 29 -10.93 6.77 -6.09
C LYS A 29 -9.76 6.53 -5.12
N PHE A 30 -9.51 7.47 -4.23
CA PHE A 30 -8.41 7.43 -3.26
C PHE A 30 -8.88 6.95 -1.89
N VAL A 31 -7.95 6.35 -1.16
CA VAL A 31 -8.10 6.11 0.28
C VAL A 31 -8.11 7.44 1.01
N ALA A 32 -9.08 7.62 1.91
CA ALA A 32 -9.21 8.79 2.77
C ALA A 32 -8.93 8.44 4.23
N THR A 33 -8.91 9.44 5.10
CA THR A 33 -8.83 9.26 6.55
C THR A 33 -10.12 9.73 7.22
N ARG A 34 -10.51 9.05 8.31
CA ARG A 34 -11.57 9.49 9.23
C ARG A 34 -11.07 9.32 10.66
N GLY A 35 -10.58 10.41 11.25
CA GLY A 35 -9.90 10.33 12.55
C GLY A 35 -8.67 9.44 12.46
N LYS A 36 -8.70 8.29 13.14
CA LYS A 36 -7.61 7.29 13.14
C LYS A 36 -7.78 6.18 12.10
N GLU A 37 -8.90 6.16 11.36
CA GLU A 37 -9.20 5.11 10.39
C GLU A 37 -8.75 5.50 8.99
N LEU A 38 -8.23 4.52 8.25
CA LEU A 38 -8.16 4.59 6.79
C LEU A 38 -9.51 4.14 6.22
N VAL A 39 -10.01 4.84 5.21
CA VAL A 39 -11.33 4.60 4.61
C VAL A 39 -11.15 4.40 3.10
N ALA A 40 -11.65 3.28 2.58
CA ALA A 40 -11.63 2.97 1.16
C ALA A 40 -12.59 3.88 0.37
N PRO A 41 -12.44 3.96 -0.97
CA PRO A 41 -13.34 4.74 -1.84
C PRO A 41 -14.83 4.45 -1.63
N ASP A 42 -15.19 3.20 -1.31
CA ASP A 42 -16.56 2.78 -1.04
C ASP A 42 -17.09 3.20 0.35
N GLY A 43 -16.31 3.94 1.14
CA GLY A 43 -16.66 4.44 2.46
C GLY A 43 -16.49 3.43 3.61
N ARG A 44 -16.00 2.21 3.34
CA ARG A 44 -15.74 1.21 4.38
C ARG A 44 -14.34 1.40 4.99
N PRO A 45 -14.13 1.02 6.27
CA PRO A 45 -12.79 0.99 6.86
C PRO A 45 -11.85 0.09 6.06
N LEU A 46 -10.66 0.60 5.72
CA LEU A 46 -9.60 -0.13 5.06
C LEU A 46 -8.70 -0.78 6.11
N ILE A 47 -8.74 -2.11 6.20
CA ILE A 47 -7.89 -2.90 7.10
C ILE A 47 -6.71 -3.46 6.30
N LEU A 48 -5.52 -2.93 6.56
CA LEU A 48 -4.29 -3.40 5.92
C LEU A 48 -3.78 -4.67 6.62
N ARG A 49 -3.44 -5.69 5.83
CA ARG A 49 -2.81 -6.94 6.28
C ARG A 49 -1.54 -7.14 5.48
N GLY A 50 -0.44 -7.39 6.15
CA GLY A 50 0.85 -7.58 5.50
C GLY A 50 1.94 -7.93 6.49
N ILE A 51 3.12 -8.22 5.95
CA ILE A 51 4.34 -8.48 6.70
C ILE A 51 5.44 -7.52 6.26
N GLY A 52 6.41 -7.27 7.15
CA GLY A 52 7.62 -6.54 6.80
C GLY A 52 8.64 -7.44 6.11
N LEU A 53 9.37 -6.89 5.15
CA LEU A 53 10.51 -7.54 4.49
C LEU A 53 11.81 -7.20 5.23
N GLY A 54 11.88 -7.60 6.50
CA GLY A 54 13.02 -7.30 7.38
C GLY A 54 14.34 -7.85 6.84
N ASN A 55 15.46 -7.22 7.24
CA ASN A 55 16.83 -7.60 6.86
C ASN A 55 17.19 -7.51 5.35
N TRP A 56 16.23 -7.28 4.44
CA TRP A 56 16.49 -7.23 3.00
C TRP A 56 17.32 -6.00 2.56
N LEU A 57 16.74 -4.80 2.68
CA LEU A 57 17.44 -3.55 2.31
C LEU A 57 18.17 -2.92 3.49
N LEU A 58 17.75 -3.25 4.72
CA LEU A 58 18.37 -2.80 5.95
C LEU A 58 18.80 -4.04 6.77
N PRO A 59 20.06 -4.47 6.67
CA PRO A 59 20.56 -5.65 7.38
C PRO A 59 20.49 -5.49 8.91
N GLU A 60 20.02 -6.53 9.58
CA GLU A 60 19.81 -6.60 11.03
C GLU A 60 20.68 -7.73 11.63
N GLY A 61 21.55 -7.38 12.58
CA GLY A 61 22.57 -8.29 13.10
C GLY A 61 22.01 -9.59 13.69
N TYR A 62 20.87 -9.51 14.39
CA TYR A 62 20.24 -10.70 14.98
C TYR A 62 19.71 -11.67 13.92
N MET A 63 19.28 -11.19 12.74
CA MET A 63 18.84 -12.08 11.65
C MET A 63 20.00 -12.85 11.02
N PHE A 64 21.22 -12.29 11.09
CA PHE A 64 22.47 -13.01 10.79
C PHE A 64 23.01 -13.83 11.96
N LYS A 65 22.32 -13.84 13.11
CA LYS A 65 22.76 -14.45 14.37
C LYS A 65 24.10 -13.90 14.89
N PHE A 66 24.46 -12.68 14.49
CA PHE A 66 25.62 -12.01 15.03
C PHE A 66 25.35 -11.56 16.47
N LYS A 67 26.36 -11.70 17.33
CA LYS A 67 26.27 -11.29 18.74
C LYS A 67 26.56 -9.80 18.95
N SER A 68 27.38 -9.21 18.09
CA SER A 68 27.95 -7.87 18.32
C SER A 68 27.82 -6.93 17.12
N ALA A 69 27.63 -7.45 15.89
CA ALA A 69 27.47 -6.63 14.70
C ALA A 69 25.98 -6.27 14.50
N ASN A 70 25.52 -5.28 15.28
CA ASN A 70 24.09 -4.92 15.38
C ASN A 70 23.69 -3.70 14.54
N SER A 71 24.52 -3.30 13.56
CA SER A 71 24.19 -2.22 12.63
C SER A 71 24.67 -2.56 11.23
N PRO A 72 24.03 -2.02 10.16
CA PRO A 72 24.44 -2.28 8.78
C PRO A 72 25.93 -2.02 8.54
N ARG A 73 26.48 -0.95 9.14
CA ARG A 73 27.90 -0.63 9.08
C ARG A 73 28.78 -1.71 9.72
N LEU A 74 28.43 -2.20 10.92
CA LEU A 74 29.20 -3.26 11.58
C LEU A 74 29.09 -4.59 10.84
N ILE A 75 27.91 -4.90 10.29
CA ILE A 75 27.68 -6.10 9.47
C ILE A 75 28.57 -6.02 8.21
N GLN A 76 28.61 -4.87 7.53
CA GLN A 76 29.51 -4.64 6.40
C GLN A 76 30.98 -4.83 6.80
N VAL A 77 31.41 -4.29 7.94
CA VAL A 77 32.78 -4.45 8.45
C VAL A 77 33.10 -5.92 8.67
N VAL A 78 32.23 -6.67 9.36
CA VAL A 78 32.41 -8.10 9.61
C VAL A 78 32.52 -8.86 8.30
N ILE A 79 31.62 -8.64 7.35
CA ILE A 79 31.65 -9.34 6.06
C ILE A 79 32.92 -8.99 5.28
N ASN A 80 33.31 -7.71 5.21
CA ASN A 80 34.56 -7.29 4.58
C ASN A 80 35.79 -7.96 5.24
N GLN A 81 35.83 -8.05 6.56
CA GLN A 81 36.94 -8.69 7.29
C GLN A 81 37.00 -10.20 7.05
N LEU A 82 35.86 -10.85 6.84
CA LEU A 82 35.78 -12.30 6.65
C LEU A 82 36.13 -12.74 5.23
N VAL A 83 35.65 -12.01 4.21
CA VAL A 83 35.77 -12.45 2.80
C VAL A 83 36.57 -11.50 1.91
N GLY A 84 36.98 -10.34 2.43
CA GLY A 84 37.59 -9.28 1.63
C GLY A 84 36.56 -8.44 0.87
N GLU A 85 36.97 -7.27 0.39
CA GLU A 85 36.04 -6.30 -0.19
C GLU A 85 35.39 -6.76 -1.51
N ASP A 86 36.14 -7.42 -2.39
CA ASP A 86 35.61 -7.88 -3.68
C ASP A 86 34.51 -8.93 -3.51
N GLU A 87 34.75 -9.91 -2.64
CA GLU A 87 33.74 -10.92 -2.34
C GLU A 87 32.58 -10.34 -1.54
N ALA A 88 32.82 -9.39 -0.62
CA ALA A 88 31.76 -8.71 0.09
C ALA A 88 30.84 -7.94 -0.87
N ARG A 89 31.40 -7.26 -1.89
CA ARG A 89 30.62 -6.60 -2.94
C ARG A 89 29.73 -7.59 -3.70
N ARG A 90 30.29 -8.76 -4.08
CA ARG A 90 29.51 -9.84 -4.72
C ARG A 90 28.42 -10.38 -3.81
N PHE A 91 28.75 -10.67 -2.55
CA PHE A 91 27.82 -11.13 -1.53
C PHE A 91 26.62 -10.18 -1.43
N TRP A 92 26.84 -8.88 -1.26
CA TRP A 92 25.74 -7.92 -1.09
C TRP A 92 24.90 -7.70 -2.33
N LYS A 93 25.49 -7.87 -3.52
CA LYS A 93 24.72 -7.89 -4.76
C LYS A 93 23.79 -9.10 -4.77
N THR A 94 24.36 -10.29 -4.64
CA THR A 94 23.58 -11.54 -4.64
C THR A 94 22.53 -11.57 -3.54
N TYR A 95 22.89 -11.18 -2.32
CA TYR A 95 21.98 -11.11 -1.18
C TYR A 95 20.74 -10.27 -1.51
N ARG A 96 20.91 -9.07 -2.06
CA ARG A 96 19.76 -8.21 -2.43
C ARG A 96 18.95 -8.78 -3.59
N ASP A 97 19.61 -9.43 -4.54
CA ASP A 97 18.98 -10.04 -5.71
C ASP A 97 18.18 -11.32 -5.36
N THR A 98 18.52 -12.02 -4.26
CA THR A 98 17.95 -13.35 -3.96
C THR A 98 17.28 -13.48 -2.59
N TYR A 99 17.45 -12.54 -1.66
CA TYR A 99 16.88 -12.66 -0.31
C TYR A 99 15.35 -12.44 -0.29
N VAL A 100 14.85 -11.55 -1.16
CA VAL A 100 13.42 -11.42 -1.46
C VAL A 100 13.28 -11.34 -2.98
N THR A 101 12.38 -12.16 -3.52
CA THR A 101 12.13 -12.34 -4.95
C THR A 101 10.67 -12.06 -5.31
N GLU A 102 10.33 -12.06 -6.60
CA GLU A 102 8.93 -11.92 -7.02
C GLU A 102 8.07 -13.09 -6.51
N GLU A 103 8.65 -14.28 -6.43
CA GLU A 103 8.02 -15.48 -5.89
C GLU A 103 7.58 -15.29 -4.43
N ASP A 104 8.41 -14.63 -3.61
CA ASP A 104 8.07 -14.32 -2.22
C ASP A 104 6.90 -13.33 -2.14
N ILE A 105 6.86 -12.32 -3.03
CA ILE A 105 5.74 -11.37 -3.12
C ILE A 105 4.45 -12.09 -3.53
N ARG A 106 4.54 -13.00 -4.50
CA ARG A 106 3.41 -13.83 -4.93
C ARG A 106 2.93 -14.74 -3.79
N PHE A 107 3.85 -15.33 -3.04
CA PHE A 107 3.54 -16.15 -1.87
C PHE A 107 2.83 -15.34 -0.77
N ILE A 108 3.31 -14.13 -0.45
CA ILE A 108 2.65 -13.24 0.51
C ILE A 108 1.22 -12.95 0.08
N LYS A 109 1.01 -12.67 -1.22
CA LYS A 109 -0.33 -12.40 -1.75
C LYS A 109 -1.26 -13.61 -1.70
N GLN A 110 -0.73 -14.82 -1.85
CA GLN A 110 -1.49 -16.06 -1.72
C GLN A 110 -1.81 -16.41 -0.26
N SER A 111 -1.04 -15.86 0.67
CA SER A 111 -1.17 -16.14 2.10
C SER A 111 -2.18 -15.26 2.83
N GLY A 112 -2.77 -14.23 2.18
CA GLY A 112 -3.82 -13.38 2.78
C GLY A 112 -4.08 -12.06 2.06
#